data_AF-A0A949I2A4-F1
#
_entry.id   AF-A0A949I2A4-F1
#
_cell.length_a   1.000
_cell.length_b   1.000
_cell.length_c   1.000
_cell.angle_alpha   90.00
_cell.angle_beta   90.00
_cell.angle_gamma   90.00
#
_symmetry.space_group_name_H-M   'P 1'
#
loop_
_entity.id
_entity.type
_entity.pdbx_description
1 polymer ?
#
loop_
_entity_poly.entity_id
_entity_poly.type
_entity_poly.pdbx_seq_one_letter_code
_entity_poly.pdbx_strand_id
1 'polypeptide(L)'
;MSMYFIRKNKTKGFTLIELLVVIAIVGLLSSIVLASLNSARVKARDARRISDLHQIRLALELYYDANGNYPVVPTWISSVDSSWNTLQTALAPYLPNLPKDPVNNSWLPWGTGNYSYSYGYNTASYPNKYDLVAQLEDTNNINTCAKKDYKYHTAGGEMSWCTSHGGYYSDYLYADH
;
A
#
# COMPACT_ATOMS: atom_id res chain seq x y z
N MET A 1 -81.77 -10.19 -10.40
CA MET A 1 -80.38 -10.45 -10.81
C MET A 1 -79.47 -9.58 -9.94
N SER A 2 -78.51 -10.20 -9.27
CA SER A 2 -77.80 -9.67 -8.08
C SER A 2 -76.97 -8.40 -8.35
N MET A 3 -77.03 -7.41 -7.44
CA MET A 3 -76.17 -6.22 -7.45
C MET A 3 -74.80 -6.55 -6.83
N TYR A 4 -73.73 -6.42 -7.62
CA TYR A 4 -72.35 -6.64 -7.19
C TYR A 4 -71.76 -5.33 -6.61
N PHE A 5 -71.53 -5.27 -5.30
CA PHE A 5 -70.84 -4.14 -4.65
C PHE A 5 -69.33 -4.24 -4.89
N ILE A 6 -68.78 -3.39 -5.76
CA ILE A 6 -67.32 -3.26 -5.94
C ILE A 6 -66.74 -2.53 -4.73
N ARG A 7 -66.06 -3.28 -3.85
CA ARG A 7 -65.36 -2.73 -2.68
C ARG A 7 -64.08 -2.01 -3.16
N LYS A 8 -64.09 -0.66 -3.20
CA LYS A 8 -62.87 0.13 -3.46
C LYS A 8 -61.85 -0.12 -2.34
N ASN A 9 -60.75 -0.81 -2.66
CA ASN A 9 -59.59 -0.85 -1.79
C ASN A 9 -59.00 0.56 -1.67
N LYS A 10 -58.95 1.12 -0.45
CA LYS A 10 -58.26 2.38 -0.19
C LYS A 10 -56.75 2.13 -0.34
N THR A 11 -56.18 2.50 -1.47
CA THR A 11 -54.73 2.60 -1.63
C THR A 11 -54.21 3.68 -0.69
N LYS A 12 -53.47 3.30 0.35
CA LYS A 12 -52.77 4.24 1.22
C LYS A 12 -51.59 4.82 0.44
N GLY A 13 -51.57 6.13 0.23
CA GLY A 13 -50.42 6.84 -0.32
C GLY A 13 -49.40 7.17 0.78
N PHE A 14 -48.13 7.26 0.41
CA PHE A 14 -47.07 7.77 1.29
C PHE A 14 -47.32 9.24 1.62
N THR A 15 -47.10 9.62 2.87
CA THR A 15 -47.08 11.02 3.30
C THR A 15 -45.73 11.66 3.00
N LEU A 16 -45.70 12.98 2.77
CA LEU A 16 -44.45 13.72 2.56
C LEU A 16 -43.49 13.58 3.75
N ILE A 17 -44.03 13.52 4.97
CA ILE A 17 -43.21 13.38 6.18
C ILE A 17 -42.57 11.99 6.29
N GLU A 18 -43.27 10.92 5.89
CA GLU A 18 -42.71 9.57 5.85
C GLU A 18 -41.54 9.50 4.87
N LEU A 19 -41.66 10.11 3.68
CA LEU A 19 -40.55 10.14 2.72
C LEU A 19 -39.37 10.98 3.24
N LEU A 20 -39.64 12.11 3.89
CA LEU A 20 -38.61 13.00 4.42
C LEU A 20 -37.80 12.33 5.54
N VAL A 21 -38.45 11.61 6.44
CA VAL A 21 -37.76 10.87 7.51
C VAL A 21 -36.89 9.76 6.93
N VAL A 22 -37.34 9.06 5.87
CA VAL A 22 -36.55 7.98 5.24
C VAL A 22 -35.27 8.52 4.62
N ILE A 23 -35.33 9.59 3.82
CA ILE A 23 -34.12 10.15 3.21
C ILE A 23 -33.16 10.72 4.26
N ALA A 24 -33.68 11.25 5.36
CA ALA A 24 -32.87 11.72 6.49
C ALA A 24 -32.11 10.57 7.16
N ILE A 25 -32.77 9.43 7.42
CA ILE A 25 -32.15 8.24 8.01
C ILE A 25 -31.13 7.64 7.04
N VAL A 26 -31.46 7.50 5.75
CA VAL A 26 -30.52 6.98 4.73
C VAL A 26 -29.29 7.88 4.61
N GLY A 27 -29.46 9.20 4.62
CA GLY A 27 -28.35 10.16 4.60
C GLY A 27 -27.43 10.02 5.82
N LEU A 28 -28.02 9.90 7.01
CA LEU A 28 -27.27 9.68 8.25
C LEU A 28 -26.44 8.39 8.18
N LEU A 29 -27.08 7.26 7.86
CA LEU A 29 -26.40 5.96 7.80
C LEU A 29 -25.32 5.92 6.71
N SER A 30 -25.59 6.53 5.54
CA SER A 30 -24.63 6.56 4.43
C SER A 30 -23.35 7.32 4.78
N SER A 31 -23.44 8.39 5.56
CA SER A 31 -22.25 9.17 5.96
C SER A 31 -21.28 8.37 6.85
N ILE A 32 -21.80 7.58 7.79
CA ILE A 32 -21.01 6.71 8.67
C ILE A 32 -20.32 5.61 7.85
N VAL A 33 -21.05 5.00 6.90
CA VAL A 33 -20.51 3.95 6.04
C VAL A 33 -19.35 4.47 5.18
N LEU A 34 -19.48 5.65 4.59
CA LEU A 34 -18.42 6.24 3.76
C LEU A 34 -17.12 6.50 4.54
N ALA A 35 -17.22 7.00 5.78
CA ALA A 35 -16.05 7.22 6.63
C ALA A 35 -15.34 5.90 6.95
N SER A 36 -16.08 4.83 7.26
CA SER A 36 -15.52 3.52 7.54
C SER A 36 -14.84 2.87 6.33
N LEU A 37 -15.38 3.09 5.13
CA LEU A 37 -14.87 2.52 3.88
C LEU A 37 -13.50 3.09 3.51
N ASN A 38 -13.27 4.39 3.75
CA ASN A 38 -11.97 5.01 3.47
C ASN A 38 -10.85 4.40 4.31
N SER A 39 -11.08 4.17 5.61
CA SER A 39 -10.10 3.50 6.48
C SER A 39 -9.86 2.05 6.04
N ALA A 40 -10.90 1.32 5.65
CA ALA A 40 -10.77 -0.04 5.14
C ALA A 40 -9.93 -0.11 3.86
N ARG A 41 -10.09 0.86 2.94
CA ARG A 41 -9.29 0.94 1.71
C ARG A 41 -7.82 1.21 1.99
N VAL A 42 -7.51 2.10 2.93
CA VAL A 42 -6.13 2.38 3.37
C VAL A 42 -5.46 1.10 3.89
N LYS A 43 -6.11 0.40 4.82
CA LYS A 43 -5.60 -0.86 5.37
C LYS A 43 -5.43 -1.96 4.31
N ALA A 44 -6.35 -2.05 3.36
CA ALA A 44 -6.25 -2.99 2.26
C ALA A 44 -5.06 -2.70 1.33
N ARG A 45 -4.78 -1.41 1.04
CA ARG A 45 -3.59 -1.02 0.27
C ARG A 45 -2.31 -1.34 1.03
N ASP A 46 -2.25 -1.06 2.32
CA ASP A 46 -1.08 -1.41 3.14
C ASP A 46 -0.83 -2.91 3.22
N ALA A 47 -1.88 -3.72 3.41
CA ALA A 47 -1.76 -5.17 3.38
C ALA A 47 -1.22 -5.66 2.02
N ARG A 48 -1.67 -5.04 0.92
CA ARG A 48 -1.13 -5.30 -0.41
C ARG A 48 0.34 -4.90 -0.53
N ARG A 49 0.74 -3.71 -0.06
CA ARG A 49 2.15 -3.27 -0.08
C ARG A 49 3.07 -4.26 0.62
N ILE A 50 2.69 -4.71 1.81
CA ILE A 50 3.45 -5.68 2.57
C ILE A 50 3.55 -7.01 1.81
N SER A 51 2.43 -7.50 1.26
CA SER A 51 2.42 -8.75 0.50
C SER A 51 3.22 -8.65 -0.80
N ASP A 52 3.17 -7.51 -1.49
CA ASP A 52 3.90 -7.26 -2.74
C ASP A 52 5.41 -7.19 -2.48
N LEU A 53 5.84 -6.49 -1.42
CA LEU A 53 7.26 -6.45 -1.02
C LEU A 53 7.78 -7.84 -0.60
N HIS A 54 6.99 -8.60 0.16
CA HIS A 54 7.36 -9.96 0.53
C HIS A 54 7.53 -10.87 -0.69
N GLN A 55 6.68 -10.75 -1.71
CA GLN A 55 6.84 -11.49 -2.97
C GLN A 55 8.13 -11.11 -3.71
N ILE A 56 8.46 -9.81 -3.74
CA ILE A 56 9.73 -9.34 -4.34
C ILE A 56 10.93 -9.86 -3.54
N ARG A 57 10.88 -9.82 -2.20
CA ARG A 57 11.92 -10.39 -1.32
C ARG A 57 12.15 -11.86 -1.64
N LEU A 58 11.10 -12.68 -1.73
CA LEU A 58 11.25 -14.10 -2.09
C LEU A 58 11.93 -14.28 -3.46
N ALA A 59 11.58 -13.45 -4.44
CA ALA A 59 12.22 -13.49 -5.75
C ALA A 59 13.69 -13.04 -5.72
N LEU A 60 14.03 -12.07 -4.87
CA LEU A 60 15.40 -11.62 -4.63
C LEU A 60 16.25 -12.72 -3.98
N GLU A 61 15.70 -13.44 -3.01
CA GLU A 61 16.39 -14.57 -2.36
C GLU A 61 16.65 -15.71 -3.37
N LEU A 62 15.65 -16.07 -4.19
CA LEU A 62 15.83 -17.05 -5.27
C LEU A 62 16.87 -16.61 -6.32
N TYR A 63 16.91 -15.30 -6.63
CA TYR A 63 17.93 -14.75 -7.50
C TYR A 63 19.33 -14.87 -6.87
N TYR A 64 19.45 -14.60 -5.57
CA TYR A 64 20.70 -14.73 -4.84
C TYR A 64 21.21 -16.18 -4.83
N ASP A 65 20.33 -17.15 -4.57
CA ASP A 65 20.67 -18.58 -4.59
C ASP A 65 21.24 -19.03 -5.95
N ALA A 66 20.77 -18.44 -7.05
CA ALA A 66 21.21 -18.77 -8.39
C ALA A 66 22.48 -18.02 -8.85
N ASN A 67 22.69 -16.78 -8.39
CA ASN A 67 23.72 -15.89 -8.93
C ASN A 67 24.85 -15.54 -7.93
N GLY A 68 24.65 -15.78 -6.63
CA GLY A 68 25.58 -15.44 -5.56
C GLY A 68 25.63 -13.95 -5.20
N ASN A 69 24.76 -13.14 -5.80
CA ASN A 69 24.57 -11.72 -5.48
C ASN A 69 23.12 -11.29 -5.74
N TYR A 70 22.72 -10.15 -5.19
CA TYR A 70 21.44 -9.52 -5.52
C TYR A 70 21.55 -8.69 -6.81
N PRO A 71 20.44 -8.39 -7.51
CA PRO A 71 20.45 -7.58 -8.72
C PRO A 71 21.14 -6.22 -8.50
N VAL A 72 22.24 -6.00 -9.21
CA VAL A 72 23.01 -4.75 -9.09
C VAL A 72 22.31 -3.66 -9.88
N VAL A 73 22.01 -2.54 -9.22
CA VAL A 73 21.48 -1.33 -9.85
C VAL A 73 22.44 -0.17 -9.60
N PRO A 74 22.64 0.73 -10.57
CA PRO A 74 23.60 1.84 -10.44
C PRO A 74 23.15 2.91 -9.44
N THR A 75 21.86 2.98 -9.17
CA THR A 75 21.19 3.95 -8.30
C THR A 75 19.91 3.30 -7.78
N TRP A 76 19.29 3.91 -6.78
CA TRP A 76 17.90 3.64 -6.45
C TRP A 76 17.01 3.62 -7.70
N ILE A 77 16.12 2.64 -7.74
CA ILE A 77 15.11 2.47 -8.77
C ILE A 77 13.73 2.44 -8.13
N SER A 78 12.69 2.75 -8.91
CA SER A 78 11.35 2.99 -8.40
C SER A 78 10.27 2.42 -9.29
N SER A 79 9.20 1.90 -8.70
CA SER A 79 8.01 1.42 -9.41
C SER A 79 7.27 2.49 -10.23
N VAL A 80 7.60 3.78 -10.02
CA VAL A 80 6.98 4.91 -10.73
C VAL A 80 7.47 5.06 -12.17
N ASP A 81 8.72 4.69 -12.44
CA ASP A 81 9.34 4.93 -13.74
C ASP A 81 9.80 3.64 -14.43
N SER A 82 10.53 3.78 -15.53
CA SER A 82 11.06 2.65 -16.30
C SER A 82 12.29 1.99 -15.66
N SER A 83 12.92 2.59 -14.65
CA SER A 83 14.06 1.99 -13.95
C SER A 83 13.69 0.70 -13.23
N TRP A 84 12.41 0.55 -12.85
CA TRP A 84 11.83 -0.70 -12.33
C TRP A 84 12.02 -1.90 -13.26
N ASN A 85 12.06 -1.66 -14.58
CA ASN A 85 12.21 -2.71 -15.58
C ASN A 85 13.57 -3.40 -15.49
N THR A 86 14.59 -2.72 -14.97
CA THR A 86 15.92 -3.33 -14.74
C THR A 86 15.80 -4.46 -13.73
N LEU A 87 15.10 -4.23 -12.61
CA LEU A 87 14.84 -5.25 -11.61
C LEU A 87 13.89 -6.33 -12.13
N GLN A 88 12.87 -5.94 -12.91
CA GLN A 88 11.97 -6.90 -13.52
C GLN A 88 12.70 -7.85 -14.47
N THR A 89 13.66 -7.35 -15.25
CA THR A 89 14.46 -8.18 -16.15
C THR A 89 15.30 -9.19 -15.37
N ALA A 90 15.92 -8.76 -14.27
CA ALA A 90 16.71 -9.64 -13.41
C ALA A 90 15.87 -10.71 -12.72
N LEU A 91 14.68 -10.33 -12.22
CA LEU A 91 13.80 -11.21 -11.47
C LEU A 91 12.79 -11.99 -12.32
N ALA A 92 12.70 -11.74 -13.63
CA ALA A 92 11.72 -12.37 -14.52
C ALA A 92 11.61 -13.91 -14.40
N PRO A 93 12.71 -14.67 -14.19
CA PRO A 93 12.62 -16.13 -14.00
C PRO A 93 11.88 -16.55 -12.72
N TYR A 94 11.86 -15.69 -11.70
CA TYR A 94 11.33 -15.98 -10.36
C TYR A 94 10.03 -15.22 -10.07
N LEU A 95 9.88 -14.05 -10.67
CA LEU A 95 8.71 -13.17 -10.59
C LEU A 95 8.52 -12.45 -11.93
N PRO A 96 7.72 -13.00 -12.86
CA PRO A 96 7.58 -12.46 -14.22
C PRO A 96 7.06 -11.03 -14.29
N ASN A 97 6.17 -10.68 -13.36
CA ASN A 97 5.58 -9.35 -13.26
C ASN A 97 5.89 -8.77 -11.88
N LEU A 98 6.72 -7.74 -11.85
CA LEU A 98 6.94 -7.02 -10.60
C LEU A 98 5.73 -6.16 -10.28
N PRO A 99 5.19 -6.25 -9.05
CA PRO A 99 4.12 -5.38 -8.62
C PRO A 99 4.61 -3.92 -8.55
N LYS A 100 3.63 -3.01 -8.61
CA LYS A 100 3.83 -1.58 -8.41
C LYS A 100 2.93 -1.14 -7.27
N ASP A 101 3.35 -0.09 -6.57
CA ASP A 101 2.54 0.48 -5.50
C ASP A 101 1.10 0.81 -5.98
N PRO A 102 0.05 0.59 -5.16
CA PRO A 102 -1.32 0.90 -5.58
C PRO A 102 -1.59 2.38 -5.85
N VAL A 103 -0.79 3.29 -5.27
CA VAL A 103 -0.89 4.75 -5.44
C VAL A 103 0.21 5.26 -6.36
N ASN A 104 1.45 4.80 -6.19
CA ASN A 104 2.58 5.00 -7.12
C ASN A 104 2.76 6.47 -7.60
N ASN A 105 2.85 7.42 -6.68
CA ASN A 105 2.76 8.86 -6.96
C ASN A 105 4.08 9.63 -6.85
N SER A 106 5.16 9.02 -6.36
CA SER A 106 6.41 9.72 -6.08
C SER A 106 7.60 8.80 -6.28
N TRP A 107 8.69 9.33 -6.82
CA TRP A 107 9.85 8.53 -7.19
C TRP A 107 10.45 7.76 -6.02
N LEU A 108 10.46 8.31 -4.80
CA LEU A 108 10.99 7.62 -3.62
C LEU A 108 10.05 7.78 -2.41
N PRO A 109 9.88 6.73 -1.59
CA PRO A 109 8.92 6.70 -0.48
C PRO A 109 9.41 7.43 0.78
N TRP A 110 10.49 8.20 0.69
CA TRP A 110 11.17 8.86 1.82
C TRP A 110 10.32 9.84 2.61
N GLY A 111 9.46 10.60 1.95
CA GLY A 111 8.66 11.65 2.58
C GLY A 111 7.22 11.21 2.79
N THR A 112 6.60 11.57 3.92
CA THR A 112 5.21 11.20 4.23
C THR A 112 4.26 11.59 3.08
N GLY A 113 3.46 10.64 2.59
CA GLY A 113 2.57 10.82 1.43
C GLY A 113 3.17 10.43 0.08
N ASN A 114 4.45 10.02 0.06
CA ASN A 114 5.11 9.47 -1.12
C ASN A 114 4.97 7.94 -1.16
N TYR A 115 4.29 7.44 -2.17
CA TYR A 115 4.03 6.02 -2.31
C TYR A 115 4.67 5.49 -3.59
N SER A 116 5.59 4.56 -3.42
CA SER A 116 6.24 3.77 -4.47
C SER A 116 6.96 2.60 -3.81
N TYR A 117 7.28 1.59 -4.62
CA TYR A 117 8.24 0.57 -4.24
C TYR A 117 9.60 1.01 -4.75
N SER A 118 10.60 1.00 -3.87
CA SER A 118 11.95 1.38 -4.21
C SER A 118 12.93 0.31 -3.82
N TYR A 119 13.86 0.04 -4.72
CA TYR A 119 14.92 -0.93 -4.54
C TYR A 119 16.28 -0.23 -4.70
N GLY A 120 17.17 -0.50 -3.75
CA GLY A 120 18.55 -0.04 -3.78
C GLY A 120 19.49 -1.22 -3.57
N TYR A 121 20.59 -1.24 -4.33
CA TYR A 121 21.70 -2.16 -4.11
C TYR A 121 22.91 -1.36 -3.66
N ASN A 122 23.52 -1.71 -2.53
CA ASN A 122 24.69 -1.00 -2.04
C ASN A 122 25.99 -1.67 -2.52
N THR A 123 26.73 -1.00 -3.40
CA THR A 123 27.97 -1.53 -3.99
C THR A 123 29.23 -1.23 -3.16
N ALA A 124 29.19 -0.28 -2.23
CA ALA A 124 30.42 0.35 -1.73
C ALA A 124 30.87 -0.10 -0.32
N SER A 125 29.99 -0.67 0.51
CA SER A 125 30.38 -1.06 1.89
C SER A 125 29.72 -2.32 2.44
N TYR A 126 28.74 -2.88 1.73
CA TYR A 126 28.16 -4.18 2.05
C TYR A 126 27.91 -4.96 0.75
N PRO A 127 28.89 -5.73 0.25
CA PRO A 127 28.65 -6.58 -0.91
C PRO A 127 27.47 -7.52 -0.59
N ASN A 128 26.55 -7.67 -1.53
CA ASN A 128 25.37 -8.52 -1.40
C ASN A 128 24.33 -8.07 -0.36
N LYS A 129 24.14 -6.76 -0.17
CA LYS A 129 22.98 -6.22 0.55
C LYS A 129 22.11 -5.36 -0.36
N TYR A 130 20.81 -5.45 -0.15
CA TYR A 130 19.81 -4.62 -0.81
C TYR A 130 18.89 -3.99 0.24
N ASP A 131 18.22 -2.93 -0.19
CA ASP A 131 17.16 -2.29 0.58
C ASP A 131 15.92 -2.21 -0.31
N LEU A 132 14.82 -2.85 0.13
CA LEU A 132 13.52 -2.79 -0.52
C LEU A 132 12.54 -2.09 0.41
N VAL A 133 11.97 -0.97 -0.06
CA VAL A 133 11.25 -0.04 0.81
C VAL A 133 9.98 0.48 0.15
N ALA A 134 8.96 0.69 0.96
CA ALA A 134 7.70 1.33 0.59
C ALA A 134 7.19 2.20 1.75
N GLN A 135 6.12 2.95 1.53
CA GLN A 135 5.47 3.70 2.60
C GLN A 135 4.07 3.18 2.87
N LEU A 136 3.73 3.04 4.14
CA LEU A 136 2.39 2.68 4.60
C LEU A 136 1.55 3.93 4.81
N GLU A 137 0.24 3.79 4.63
CA GLU A 137 -0.73 4.88 4.78
C GLU A 137 -1.34 4.94 6.18
N ASP A 138 -1.59 3.79 6.80
CA ASP A 138 -2.16 3.73 8.15
C ASP A 138 -1.10 4.05 9.20
N THR A 139 -1.26 5.18 9.87
CA THR A 139 -0.37 5.64 10.94
C THR A 139 -0.35 4.73 12.16
N ASN A 140 -1.36 3.85 12.31
CA ASN A 140 -1.44 2.86 13.38
C ASN A 140 -0.89 1.49 12.97
N ASN A 141 -0.38 1.36 11.74
CA ASN A 141 0.17 0.10 11.28
C ASN A 141 1.44 -0.26 12.07
N ILE A 142 1.47 -1.49 12.59
CA ILE A 142 2.56 -2.02 13.42
C ILE A 142 3.85 -2.23 12.63
N ASN A 143 3.77 -2.29 11.31
CA ASN A 143 4.91 -2.50 10.41
C ASN A 143 5.49 -1.18 9.90
N THR A 144 5.23 -0.07 10.58
CA THR A 144 5.83 1.22 10.27
C THR A 144 7.21 1.33 10.92
N CYS A 145 8.07 2.15 10.33
CA CYS A 145 9.41 2.41 10.81
C CYS A 145 9.42 2.87 12.26
N ALA A 146 8.56 3.81 12.64
CA ALA A 146 8.45 4.28 14.03
C ALA A 146 8.13 3.16 15.05
N LYS A 147 7.64 2.00 14.60
CA LYS A 147 7.36 0.83 15.46
C LYS A 147 8.42 -0.25 15.37
N LYS A 148 9.14 -0.35 14.25
CA LYS A 148 10.06 -1.46 13.95
C LYS A 148 11.53 -1.05 13.88
N ASP A 149 11.83 0.24 13.81
CA ASP A 149 13.16 0.81 13.62
C ASP A 149 13.91 0.17 12.45
N TYR A 150 13.33 0.22 11.25
CA TYR A 150 13.97 -0.30 10.05
C TYR A 150 15.27 0.43 9.76
N LYS A 151 16.25 -0.29 9.22
CA LYS A 151 17.57 0.25 8.89
C LYS A 151 17.92 0.02 7.43
N TYR A 152 18.70 0.91 6.85
CA TYR A 152 19.33 0.68 5.54
C TYR A 152 20.82 0.53 5.65
N HIS A 153 21.37 -0.11 4.63
CA HIS A 153 22.78 -0.39 4.50
C HIS A 153 23.47 0.79 3.81
N THR A 154 24.52 1.34 4.44
CA THR A 154 25.25 2.52 3.93
C THR A 154 26.75 2.30 3.82
N ALA A 155 27.42 3.32 3.27
CA ALA A 155 28.85 3.63 3.40
C ALA A 155 29.53 3.19 4.71
N GLY A 156 28.90 3.59 5.82
CA GLY A 156 29.52 3.65 7.13
C GLY A 156 28.84 2.81 8.19
N GLY A 157 27.95 1.89 7.80
CA GLY A 157 27.13 1.16 8.75
C GLY A 157 25.69 0.94 8.31
N GLU A 158 24.89 0.42 9.23
CA GLU A 158 23.44 0.50 9.17
C GLU A 158 22.96 1.85 9.74
N MET A 159 21.99 2.49 9.07
CA MET A 159 21.37 3.73 9.53
C MET A 159 19.85 3.57 9.61
N SER A 160 19.18 4.25 10.55
CA SER A 160 17.73 4.15 10.68
C SER A 160 16.99 4.88 9.56
N TRP A 161 15.95 4.23 9.02
CA TRP A 161 14.96 4.82 8.12
C TRP A 161 13.94 5.70 8.84
N CYS A 162 13.99 5.84 10.17
CA CYS A 162 12.92 6.50 10.91
C CYS A 162 13.34 7.90 11.36
N THR A 163 12.44 8.87 11.22
CA THR A 163 12.68 10.25 11.69
C THR A 163 12.88 10.24 13.21
N SER A 164 12.07 9.45 13.93
CA SER A 164 12.12 9.35 15.39
C SER A 164 13.47 8.87 15.95
N HIS A 165 14.31 8.23 15.13
CA HIS A 165 15.60 7.66 15.52
C HIS A 165 16.79 8.41 14.89
N GLY A 166 16.61 9.69 14.55
CA GLY A 166 17.67 10.54 14.00
C GLY A 166 17.88 10.41 12.49
N GLY A 167 16.98 9.71 11.79
CA GLY A 167 16.93 9.67 10.33
C GLY A 167 16.22 10.89 9.70
N TYR A 168 16.34 11.03 8.39
CA TYR A 168 15.70 12.11 7.60
C TYR A 168 14.45 11.64 6.85
N TYR A 169 13.92 10.47 7.21
CA TYR A 169 12.96 9.69 6.42
C TYR A 169 11.68 9.40 7.20
N SER A 170 10.56 9.20 6.51
CA SER A 170 9.24 9.07 7.11
C SER A 170 9.13 7.90 8.09
N ASP A 171 8.51 8.16 9.23
CA ASP A 171 8.17 7.17 10.26
C ASP A 171 7.22 6.07 9.75
N TYR A 172 6.55 6.29 8.62
CA TYR A 172 5.61 5.33 8.02
C TYR A 172 6.24 4.41 6.97
N LEU A 173 7.57 4.48 6.80
CA LEU A 173 8.27 3.56 5.94
C LEU A 173 8.11 2.12 6.41
N TYR A 174 8.03 1.21 5.46
CA TYR A 174 8.12 -0.22 5.64
C TYR A 174 9.28 -0.70 4.77
N ALA A 175 10.21 -1.39 5.40
CA ALA A 175 11.33 -2.00 4.71
C ALA A 175 11.26 -3.52 4.86
N ASP A 176 11.68 -4.22 3.82
CA ASP A 176 11.83 -5.66 3.80
C ASP A 176 13.25 -5.99 3.32
N HIS A 177 14.03 -6.69 4.14
CA HIS A 177 15.43 -7.04 3.90
C HIS A 177 15.60 -8.53 4.07
#